data_AF-A0A226MKB1-F1
#
_entry.id   AF-A0A226MKB1-F1
#
_cell.length_a   1.000
_cell.length_b   1.000
_cell.length_c   1.000
_cell.angle_alpha   90.00
_cell.angle_beta   90.00
_cell.angle_gamma   90.00
#
_symmetry.space_group_name_H-M   'P 1'
#
loop_
_entity.id
_entity.type
_entity.pdbx_description
1 polymer ?
#
loop_
_entity_poly.entity_id
_entity_poly.type
_entity_poly.pdbx_seq_one_letter_code
_entity_poly.pdbx_strand_id
1 'polypeptide(L)'
;MFTVLSDNANIALKLLTVFRNTLNHLGKREASSFALELSENLLPLFNHVSSEVRECSIHLFKDLMEAVVLWHWGNMKENVRRGLLPLLFRLSDETPSVAQASREALVACAKFLKWKKLKHRAREENKEGIMKCLMQQGRKTAERYLWQSLPYLRDSQSSVRCEAVKLIGLAVQHCRDQSEEKLNEIYSGE
;
A
#
# COMPACT_ATOMS: atom_id res chain seq x y z
N MET A 1 0.04 -8.56 20.70
CA MET A 1 -0.55 -7.20 20.75
C MET A 1 -1.33 -6.88 19.47
N PHE A 2 -0.82 -7.18 18.27
CA PHE A 2 -1.54 -6.93 16.99
C PHE A 2 -2.70 -7.88 16.64
N THR A 3 -2.70 -9.10 17.14
CA THR A 3 -3.85 -10.02 17.00
C THR A 3 -5.09 -9.59 17.78
N VAL A 4 -4.95 -8.74 18.81
CA VAL A 4 -6.10 -8.20 19.56
C VAL A 4 -6.72 -6.99 18.84
N LEU A 5 -5.93 -6.32 17.99
CA LEU A 5 -6.36 -5.18 17.20
C LEU A 5 -7.20 -5.56 15.97
N SER A 6 -7.08 -6.80 15.49
CA SER A 6 -7.77 -7.24 14.26
C SER A 6 -9.24 -7.60 14.47
N ASP A 7 -9.66 -7.90 15.70
CA ASP A 7 -10.94 -8.58 15.93
C ASP A 7 -12.00 -7.67 16.56
N ASN A 8 -11.60 -6.56 17.18
CA ASN A 8 -12.53 -5.63 17.83
C ASN A 8 -12.38 -4.19 17.30
N ALA A 9 -13.36 -3.78 16.49
CA ALA A 9 -13.37 -2.45 15.86
C ALA A 9 -13.29 -1.30 16.89
N ASN A 10 -13.98 -1.40 18.01
CA ASN A 10 -13.99 -0.34 19.03
C ASN A 10 -12.62 -0.17 19.70
N ILE A 11 -11.92 -1.28 19.97
CA ILE A 11 -10.57 -1.25 20.53
C ILE A 11 -9.59 -0.69 19.50
N ALA A 12 -9.70 -1.14 18.24
CA ALA A 12 -8.87 -0.65 17.15
C ALA A 12 -9.01 0.86 16.94
N LEU A 13 -10.24 1.37 16.88
CA LEU A 13 -10.52 2.81 16.72
C LEU A 13 -9.95 3.62 17.88
N LYS A 14 -10.16 3.20 19.13
CA LYS A 14 -9.58 3.87 20.30
C LYS A 14 -8.07 3.92 20.24
N LEU A 15 -7.42 2.82 19.85
CA LEU A 15 -5.95 2.78 19.72
C LEU A 15 -5.45 3.65 18.57
N LEU A 16 -6.12 3.67 17.42
CA LEU A 16 -5.81 4.58 16.32
C LEU A 16 -5.92 6.05 16.75
N THR A 17 -6.92 6.41 17.56
CA THR A 17 -7.05 7.75 18.14
C THR A 17 -5.90 8.06 19.09
N VAL A 18 -5.54 7.13 19.98
CA VAL A 18 -4.39 7.29 20.89
C VAL A 18 -3.11 7.50 20.10
N PHE A 19 -2.83 6.66 19.10
CA PHE A 19 -1.63 6.79 18.28
C PHE A 19 -1.55 8.11 17.53
N ARG A 20 -2.66 8.58 16.95
CA ARG A 20 -2.74 9.91 16.31
C ARG A 20 -2.45 11.03 17.31
N ASN A 21 -3.05 10.96 18.50
CA ASN A 21 -2.82 11.95 19.54
C ASN A 21 -1.37 11.93 20.02
N THR A 22 -0.80 10.75 20.28
CA THR A 22 0.61 10.60 20.66
C THR A 22 1.53 11.19 19.59
N LEU A 23 1.33 10.86 18.31
CA LEU A 23 2.13 11.40 17.21
C LEU A 23 2.16 12.94 17.23
N ASN A 24 1.01 13.58 17.49
CA ASN A 24 0.87 15.04 17.50
C ASN A 24 1.46 15.75 18.72
N HIS A 25 1.73 15.03 19.81
CA HIS A 25 2.27 15.60 21.05
C HIS A 25 3.76 15.28 21.27
N LEU A 26 4.33 14.37 20.47
CA LEU A 26 5.74 14.02 20.55
C LEU A 26 6.63 15.11 19.91
N GLY A 27 7.84 15.25 20.45
CA GLY A 27 8.91 16.00 19.79
C GLY A 27 9.26 15.38 18.43
N LYS A 28 9.85 16.17 17.53
CA LYS A 28 10.07 15.77 16.13
C LYS A 28 10.85 14.46 15.99
N ARG A 29 11.85 14.21 16.85
CA ARG A 29 12.69 13.00 16.79
C ARG A 29 11.92 11.79 17.29
N GLU A 30 11.19 11.95 18.38
CA GLU A 30 10.36 10.94 19.02
C GLU A 30 9.20 10.55 18.11
N ALA A 31 8.50 11.53 17.54
CA ALA A 31 7.42 11.33 16.57
C ALA A 31 7.92 10.54 15.36
N SER A 32 9.12 10.85 14.85
CA SER A 32 9.68 10.11 13.72
C SER A 32 10.05 8.66 14.07
N SER A 33 10.53 8.39 15.28
CA SER A 33 10.81 7.01 15.72
C SER A 33 9.52 6.21 15.88
N PHE A 34 8.54 6.83 16.53
CA PHE A 34 7.20 6.26 16.73
C PHE A 34 6.50 5.97 15.40
N ALA A 35 6.59 6.90 14.45
CA ALA A 35 6.03 6.73 13.10
C ALA A 35 6.64 5.54 12.37
N LEU A 36 7.96 5.33 12.50
CA LEU A 36 8.63 4.21 11.88
C LEU A 36 8.11 2.87 12.44
N GLU A 37 8.05 2.75 13.76
CA GLU A 37 7.60 1.54 14.46
C GLU A 37 6.13 1.22 14.16
N LEU A 38 5.28 2.24 14.08
CA LEU A 38 3.85 2.05 13.87
C LEU A 38 3.49 1.75 12.42
N SER A 39 4.27 2.23 11.45
CA SER A 39 3.89 2.19 10.03
C SER A 39 3.68 0.78 9.45
N GLU A 40 4.55 -0.19 9.76
CA GLU A 40 4.37 -1.59 9.32
C GLU A 40 3.16 -2.24 9.98
N ASN A 41 2.99 -1.92 11.26
CA ASN A 41 1.97 -2.44 12.14
C ASN A 41 0.53 -1.99 11.79
N LEU A 42 0.38 -0.87 11.07
CA LEU A 42 -0.93 -0.42 10.57
C LEU A 42 -1.39 -1.17 9.31
N LEU A 43 -0.49 -1.75 8.52
CA LEU A 43 -0.84 -2.32 7.22
C LEU A 43 -1.93 -3.41 7.29
N PRO A 44 -1.95 -4.32 8.29
CA PRO A 44 -3.03 -5.29 8.42
C PRO A 44 -4.41 -4.66 8.61
N LEU A 45 -4.50 -3.47 9.25
CA LEU A 45 -5.76 -2.79 9.51
C LEU A 45 -6.42 -2.24 8.24
N PHE A 46 -5.68 -2.13 7.14
CA PHE A 46 -6.25 -1.73 5.85
C PHE A 46 -7.20 -2.79 5.29
N ASN A 47 -7.19 -4.01 5.84
CA ASN A 47 -8.10 -5.09 5.47
C ASN A 47 -9.03 -5.48 6.62
N HIS A 48 -9.17 -4.62 7.63
CA HIS A 48 -10.09 -4.86 8.74
C HIS A 48 -11.54 -4.90 8.27
N VAL A 49 -12.39 -5.68 8.94
CA VAL A 49 -13.79 -5.87 8.57
C VAL A 49 -14.63 -4.59 8.66
N SER A 50 -14.40 -3.76 9.69
CA SER A 50 -15.01 -2.42 9.81
C SER A 50 -14.34 -1.42 8.86
N SER A 51 -15.16 -0.71 8.09
CA SER A 51 -14.77 0.38 7.18
C SER A 51 -14.13 1.53 7.92
N GLU A 52 -14.62 1.90 9.11
CA GLU A 52 -14.05 2.98 9.91
C GLU A 52 -12.61 2.67 10.31
N VAL A 53 -12.31 1.43 10.69
CA VAL A 53 -10.94 1.02 11.02
C VAL A 53 -10.04 1.08 9.78
N ARG A 54 -10.53 0.62 8.62
CA ARG A 54 -9.78 0.75 7.36
C ARG A 54 -9.47 2.21 7.04
N GLU A 55 -10.48 3.08 7.07
CA GLU A 55 -10.35 4.50 6.79
C GLU A 55 -9.38 5.19 7.76
N CYS A 56 -9.59 5.05 9.07
CA CYS A 56 -8.77 5.69 10.09
C CYS A 56 -7.32 5.23 10.06
N SER A 57 -7.07 3.93 9.81
CA SER A 57 -5.71 3.39 9.71
C SER A 57 -4.99 3.88 8.46
N ILE A 58 -5.68 3.98 7.32
CA ILE A 58 -5.13 4.53 6.07
C ILE A 58 -4.77 6.02 6.25
N HIS A 59 -5.65 6.81 6.86
CA HIS A 59 -5.35 8.21 7.17
C HIS A 59 -4.16 8.35 8.14
N LEU A 60 -4.12 7.53 9.20
CA LEU A 60 -3.00 7.58 10.13
C LEU A 60 -1.67 7.21 9.43
N PHE A 61 -1.67 6.21 8.55
CA PHE A 61 -0.48 5.86 7.78
C PHE A 61 0.06 7.01 6.93
N LYS A 62 -0.84 7.82 6.35
CA LYS A 62 -0.49 9.07 5.66
C LYS A 62 0.21 10.05 6.60
N ASP A 63 -0.35 10.26 7.79
CA ASP A 63 0.23 11.17 8.78
C ASP A 63 1.61 10.69 9.28
N LEU A 64 1.81 9.37 9.44
CA LEU A 64 3.11 8.81 9.82
C LEU A 64 4.19 9.14 8.79
N MET A 65 3.88 9.14 7.49
CA MET A 65 4.84 9.52 6.45
C MET A 65 5.28 10.99 6.56
N GLU A 66 4.40 11.87 7.04
CA GLU A 66 4.68 13.30 7.19
C GLU A 66 5.50 13.61 8.44
N ALA A 67 5.42 12.75 9.47
CA ALA A 67 6.17 12.89 10.72
C ALA A 67 7.64 12.43 10.62
N VAL A 68 8.04 11.74 9.55
CA VAL A 68 9.37 11.14 9.44
C VAL A 68 10.45 12.16 9.06
N VAL A 69 11.55 12.18 9.83
CA VAL A 69 12.73 13.01 9.55
C VAL A 69 13.71 12.31 8.58
N LEU A 70 14.63 13.10 8.00
CA LEU A 70 15.51 12.65 6.91
C LEU A 70 16.29 11.36 7.20
N TRP A 71 16.86 11.20 8.39
CA TRP A 71 17.64 9.99 8.72
C TRP A 71 16.79 8.72 8.92
N HIS A 72 15.49 8.85 9.18
CA HIS A 72 14.55 7.71 9.22
C HIS A 72 13.88 7.44 7.87
N TRP A 73 14.09 8.32 6.88
CA TRP A 73 13.47 8.18 5.55
C TRP A 73 13.81 6.85 4.90
N GLY A 74 15.07 6.39 4.98
CA GLY A 74 15.50 5.12 4.39
C GLY A 74 14.63 3.94 4.81
N ASN A 75 14.43 3.78 6.13
CA ASN A 75 13.63 2.70 6.70
C ASN A 75 12.13 2.87 6.36
N MET A 76 11.62 4.11 6.45
CA MET A 76 10.22 4.38 6.14
C MET A 76 9.87 4.07 4.68
N LYS A 77 10.82 4.22 3.73
CA LYS A 77 10.56 3.87 2.32
C LYS A 77 10.11 2.41 2.16
N GLU A 78 10.64 1.50 2.95
CA GLU A 78 10.25 0.09 2.85
C GLU A 78 8.82 -0.13 3.34
N ASN A 79 8.45 0.50 4.45
CA ASN A 79 7.07 0.44 4.97
C ASN A 79 6.08 1.08 3.98
N VAL A 80 6.46 2.20 3.36
CA VAL A 80 5.68 2.85 2.29
C VAL A 80 5.51 1.93 1.08
N ARG A 81 6.56 1.22 0.65
CA ARG A 81 6.44 0.24 -0.46
C ARG A 81 5.51 -0.92 -0.10
N ARG A 82 5.61 -1.45 1.12
CA ARG A 82 4.74 -2.54 1.60
C ARG A 82 3.28 -2.12 1.70
N GLY A 83 3.01 -0.83 1.94
CA GLY A 83 1.66 -0.26 1.93
C GLY A 83 1.04 -0.05 0.54
N LEU A 84 1.83 0.01 -0.55
CA LEU A 84 1.31 0.31 -1.89
C LEU A 84 0.27 -0.71 -2.37
N LEU A 85 0.52 -2.00 -2.17
CA LEU A 85 -0.35 -3.05 -2.66
C LEU A 85 -1.69 -3.10 -1.90
N PRO A 86 -1.73 -3.11 -0.55
CA PRO A 86 -2.98 -2.99 0.19
C PRO A 86 -3.80 -1.76 -0.20
N LEU A 87 -3.16 -0.61 -0.39
CA LEU A 87 -3.84 0.61 -0.82
C LEU A 87 -4.41 0.49 -2.24
N LEU A 88 -3.67 -0.08 -3.19
CA LEU A 88 -4.19 -0.35 -4.53
C LEU A 88 -5.50 -1.16 -4.49
N PHE A 89 -5.58 -2.17 -3.64
CA PHE A 89 -6.81 -2.94 -3.47
C PHE A 89 -7.93 -2.13 -2.83
N ARG A 90 -7.62 -1.34 -1.79
CA ARG A 90 -8.60 -0.45 -1.14
C ARG A 90 -9.05 0.73 -1.99
N LEU A 91 -8.37 1.03 -3.10
CA LEU A 91 -8.90 1.95 -4.12
C LEU A 91 -10.19 1.41 -4.77
N SER A 92 -10.44 0.10 -4.68
CA SER A 92 -11.68 -0.55 -5.12
C SER A 92 -12.59 -0.92 -3.94
N ASP A 93 -12.40 -0.34 -2.76
CA ASP A 93 -13.28 -0.63 -1.62
C ASP A 93 -14.72 -0.18 -1.92
N GLU A 94 -15.70 -1.00 -1.55
CA GLU A 94 -17.14 -0.72 -1.73
C GLU A 94 -17.59 0.46 -0.83
N THR A 95 -16.83 0.80 0.20
CA THR A 95 -17.05 2.02 1.01
C THR A 95 -16.34 3.22 0.39
N PRO A 96 -17.07 4.26 -0.07
CA PRO A 96 -16.46 5.39 -0.80
C PRO A 96 -15.40 6.17 0.00
N SER A 97 -15.60 6.34 1.32
CA SER A 97 -14.62 7.04 2.17
C SER A 97 -13.29 6.29 2.27
N VAL A 98 -13.33 4.96 2.31
CA VAL A 98 -12.12 4.10 2.31
C VAL A 98 -11.41 4.19 0.96
N ALA A 99 -12.14 4.16 -0.15
CA ALA A 99 -11.56 4.31 -1.49
C ALA A 99 -10.87 5.67 -1.66
N GLN A 100 -11.50 6.75 -1.19
CA GLN A 100 -10.93 8.09 -1.20
C GLN A 100 -9.68 8.19 -0.30
N ALA A 101 -9.75 7.69 0.93
CA ALA A 101 -8.60 7.65 1.84
C ALA A 101 -7.42 6.89 1.20
N SER A 102 -7.70 5.77 0.52
CA SER A 102 -6.70 4.98 -0.17
C SER A 102 -6.06 5.73 -1.33
N ARG A 103 -6.86 6.44 -2.15
CA ARG A 103 -6.36 7.30 -3.24
C ARG A 103 -5.40 8.35 -2.70
N GLU A 104 -5.77 9.04 -1.63
CA GLU A 104 -4.92 10.07 -1.02
C GLU A 104 -3.62 9.49 -0.47
N ALA A 105 -3.70 8.35 0.22
CA ALA A 105 -2.54 7.65 0.73
C ALA A 105 -1.62 7.18 -0.41
N LEU A 106 -2.14 6.70 -1.54
CA LEU A 106 -1.34 6.37 -2.73
C LEU A 106 -0.62 7.59 -3.30
N VAL A 107 -1.29 8.74 -3.38
CA VAL A 107 -0.66 10.00 -3.81
C VAL A 107 0.46 10.41 -2.84
N ALA A 108 0.23 10.27 -1.52
CA ALA A 108 1.23 10.54 -0.49
C ALA A 108 2.43 9.59 -0.58
N CYS A 109 2.18 8.28 -0.72
CA CYS A 109 3.22 7.27 -0.94
C CYS A 109 4.07 7.58 -2.17
N ALA A 110 3.42 7.91 -3.30
CA ALA A 110 4.11 8.25 -4.53
C ALA A 110 4.95 9.53 -4.39
N LYS A 111 4.46 10.54 -3.67
CA LYS A 111 5.23 11.75 -3.33
C LYS A 111 6.44 11.41 -2.46
N PHE A 112 6.24 10.59 -1.43
CA PHE A 112 7.28 10.17 -0.48
C PHE A 112 8.40 9.36 -1.17
N LEU A 113 8.02 8.45 -2.07
CA LEU A 113 8.93 7.64 -2.89
C LEU A 113 9.55 8.41 -4.07
N LYS A 114 9.08 9.64 -4.34
CA LYS A 114 9.43 10.45 -5.52
C LYS A 114 9.06 9.78 -6.87
N TRP A 115 8.00 8.97 -6.89
CA TRP A 115 7.51 8.27 -8.08
C TRP A 115 6.47 9.12 -8.83
N LYS A 116 6.94 10.01 -9.71
CA LYS A 116 6.10 10.98 -10.44
C LYS A 116 4.97 10.32 -11.24
N LYS A 117 5.26 9.23 -11.96
CA LYS A 117 4.28 8.51 -12.79
C LYS A 117 3.16 7.90 -11.94
N LEU A 118 3.52 7.21 -10.85
CA LEU A 118 2.55 6.67 -9.90
C LEU A 118 1.65 7.77 -9.32
N LYS A 119 2.24 8.91 -8.91
CA LYS A 119 1.50 10.05 -8.36
C LYS A 119 0.45 10.57 -9.35
N HIS A 120 0.81 10.69 -10.63
CA HIS A 120 -0.11 11.14 -11.66
C HIS A 120 -1.26 10.14 -11.87
N ARG A 121 -0.95 8.84 -11.99
CA ARG A 121 -1.98 7.80 -12.15
C ARG A 121 -2.91 7.68 -10.95
N ALA A 122 -2.41 7.85 -9.73
CA ALA A 122 -3.24 7.87 -8.52
C ALA A 122 -4.18 9.08 -8.46
N ARG A 123 -3.75 10.24 -8.96
CA ARG A 123 -4.63 11.42 -9.07
C ARG A 123 -5.73 11.23 -10.12
N GLU A 124 -5.47 10.50 -11.19
CA GLU A 124 -6.46 10.20 -12.23
C GLU A 124 -7.36 9.00 -11.88
N GLU A 125 -7.13 8.35 -10.74
CA GLU A 125 -7.78 7.07 -10.39
C GLU A 125 -7.59 5.98 -11.45
N ASN A 126 -6.51 6.09 -12.23
CA ASN A 126 -6.18 5.16 -13.29
C ASN A 126 -5.55 3.90 -12.67
N LYS A 127 -6.40 2.97 -12.23
CA LYS A 127 -6.00 1.72 -11.56
C LYS A 127 -5.04 0.89 -12.39
N GLU A 128 -5.35 0.66 -13.67
CA GLU A 128 -4.46 -0.08 -14.57
C GLU A 128 -3.09 0.61 -14.71
N GLY A 129 -3.09 1.95 -14.82
CA GLY A 129 -1.87 2.75 -14.83
C GLY A 129 -1.05 2.62 -13.54
N ILE A 130 -1.71 2.57 -12.38
CA ILE A 130 -1.06 2.29 -11.09
C ILE A 130 -0.44 0.89 -11.11
N MET A 131 -1.19 -0.15 -11.47
CA MET A 131 -0.72 -1.53 -11.54
C MET A 131 0.54 -1.64 -12.40
N LYS A 132 0.50 -1.06 -13.61
CA LYS A 132 1.66 -1.00 -14.52
C LYS A 132 2.85 -0.28 -13.88
N CYS A 133 2.65 0.81 -13.15
CA CYS A 133 3.74 1.49 -12.43
C CYS A 133 4.38 0.61 -11.36
N LEU A 134 3.58 -0.20 -10.65
CA LEU A 134 4.09 -1.13 -9.63
C LEU A 134 4.92 -2.26 -10.25
N MET A 135 4.52 -2.77 -11.42
CA MET A 135 5.23 -3.85 -12.14
C MET A 135 6.56 -3.39 -12.76
N GLN A 136 6.70 -2.10 -13.08
CA GLN A 136 7.93 -1.52 -13.66
C GLN A 136 9.17 -1.60 -12.74
N GLN A 137 9.03 -2.10 -11.52
CA GLN A 137 10.14 -2.37 -10.60
C GLN A 137 10.84 -3.73 -10.89
N GLY A 138 10.47 -4.42 -11.98
CA GLY A 138 11.10 -5.63 -12.49
C GLY A 138 10.44 -6.94 -12.03
N ARG A 139 10.80 -8.05 -12.70
CA ARG A 139 10.22 -9.39 -12.50
C ARG A 139 10.01 -9.81 -11.04
N LYS A 140 11.07 -9.71 -10.22
CA LYS A 140 11.02 -10.14 -8.81
C LYS A 140 9.96 -9.36 -8.01
N THR A 141 9.72 -8.10 -8.38
CA THR A 141 8.68 -7.28 -7.75
C THR A 141 7.30 -7.69 -8.24
N ALA A 142 7.15 -7.97 -9.53
CA ALA A 142 5.89 -8.49 -10.09
C ALA A 142 5.50 -9.84 -9.48
N GLU A 143 6.44 -10.78 -9.36
CA GLU A 143 6.23 -12.08 -8.68
C GLU A 143 5.82 -11.88 -7.21
N ARG A 144 6.48 -10.96 -6.49
CA ARG A 144 6.11 -10.64 -5.11
C ARG A 144 4.68 -10.12 -5.00
N TYR A 145 4.30 -9.18 -5.86
CA TYR A 145 2.93 -8.65 -5.86
C TYR A 145 1.91 -9.72 -6.22
N LEU A 146 2.21 -10.63 -7.15
CA LEU A 146 1.35 -11.77 -7.46
C LEU A 146 1.07 -12.60 -6.19
N TRP A 147 2.11 -13.03 -5.48
CA TRP A 147 1.95 -13.84 -4.27
C TRP A 147 1.20 -13.09 -3.16
N GLN A 148 1.51 -11.81 -2.96
CA GLN A 148 0.84 -10.97 -1.98
C GLN A 148 -0.62 -10.65 -2.33
N SER A 149 -1.01 -10.83 -3.60
CA SER A 149 -2.40 -10.62 -4.05
C SER A 149 -3.31 -11.81 -3.78
N LEU A 150 -2.76 -13.02 -3.60
CA LEU A 150 -3.57 -14.23 -3.43
C LEU A 150 -4.59 -14.15 -2.28
N PRO A 151 -4.27 -13.60 -1.08
CA PRO A 151 -5.25 -13.48 -0.02
C PRO A 151 -6.48 -12.64 -0.41
N TYR A 152 -6.30 -11.64 -1.29
CA TYR A 152 -7.37 -10.74 -1.74
C TYR A 152 -8.37 -11.42 -2.68
N LEU A 153 -8.07 -12.61 -3.21
CA LEU A 153 -9.04 -13.43 -3.93
C LEU A 153 -10.18 -13.94 -3.02
N ARG A 154 -9.98 -13.90 -1.70
CA ARG A 154 -10.98 -14.29 -0.68
C ARG A 154 -11.54 -13.09 0.08
N ASP A 155 -11.28 -11.87 -0.39
CA ASP A 155 -11.82 -10.66 0.21
C ASP A 155 -13.36 -10.69 0.23
N SER A 156 -13.98 -10.14 1.25
CA SER A 156 -15.45 -10.08 1.34
C SER A 156 -16.06 -9.26 0.20
N GLN A 157 -15.35 -8.24 -0.27
CA GLN A 157 -15.82 -7.32 -1.31
C GLN A 157 -15.48 -7.81 -2.71
N SER A 158 -16.50 -7.83 -3.57
CA SER A 158 -16.39 -8.35 -4.94
C SER A 158 -15.50 -7.48 -5.82
N SER A 159 -15.57 -6.17 -5.64
CA SER A 159 -14.74 -5.18 -6.33
C SER A 159 -13.25 -5.40 -6.07
N VAL A 160 -12.89 -5.71 -4.82
CA VAL A 160 -11.51 -6.01 -4.40
C VAL A 160 -11.02 -7.32 -5.00
N ARG A 161 -11.84 -8.38 -4.98
CA ARG A 161 -11.51 -9.67 -5.64
C ARG A 161 -11.25 -9.49 -7.13
N CYS A 162 -12.10 -8.74 -7.82
CA CYS A 162 -11.93 -8.42 -9.24
C CYS A 162 -10.60 -7.69 -9.51
N GLU A 163 -10.21 -6.76 -8.64
CA GLU A 163 -8.95 -6.03 -8.77
C GLU A 163 -7.74 -6.93 -8.53
N ALA A 164 -7.83 -7.88 -7.59
CA ALA A 164 -6.81 -8.91 -7.37
C ALA A 164 -6.60 -9.81 -8.59
N VAL A 165 -7.68 -10.28 -9.22
CA VAL A 165 -7.60 -11.07 -10.46
C VAL A 165 -6.88 -10.28 -11.58
N LYS A 166 -7.23 -9.01 -11.77
CA LYS A 166 -6.59 -8.15 -12.78
C LYS A 166 -5.09 -8.00 -12.52
N LEU A 167 -4.71 -7.72 -11.27
CA LEU A 167 -3.31 -7.56 -10.91
C LEU A 167 -2.50 -8.84 -11.12
N ILE A 168 -3.05 -9.99 -10.72
CA ILE A 168 -2.41 -11.30 -10.93
C ILE A 168 -2.23 -11.57 -12.43
N GLY A 169 -3.27 -11.32 -13.24
CA GLY A 169 -3.19 -11.47 -14.70
C GLY A 169 -2.08 -10.59 -15.30
N LEU A 170 -2.01 -9.32 -14.91
CA LEU A 170 -0.97 -8.39 -15.35
C LEU A 170 0.44 -8.83 -14.89
N ALA A 171 0.58 -9.33 -13.66
CA ALA A 171 1.86 -9.81 -13.14
C ALA A 171 2.35 -11.05 -13.91
N VAL A 172 1.46 -12.01 -14.20
CA VAL A 172 1.77 -13.20 -15.01
C VAL A 172 2.21 -12.80 -16.42
N GLN A 173 1.47 -11.90 -17.07
CA GLN A 173 1.81 -11.39 -18.39
C GLN A 173 3.18 -10.71 -18.38
N HIS A 174 3.42 -9.80 -17.44
CA HIS A 174 4.71 -9.10 -17.33
C HIS A 174 5.89 -10.06 -17.14
N CYS A 175 5.72 -11.13 -16.37
CA CYS A 175 6.77 -12.14 -16.19
C CYS A 175 7.07 -12.94 -17.46
N ARG A 176 6.05 -13.17 -18.32
CA ARG A 176 6.22 -13.82 -19.62
C ARG A 176 6.96 -12.90 -20.59
N ASP A 177 6.49 -11.67 -20.75
CA ASP A 177 7.09 -10.67 -21.65
C ASP A 177 8.60 -10.50 -21.35
N GLN A 178 8.96 -10.33 -20.08
CA GLN A 178 10.38 -10.22 -19.67
C GLN A 178 11.20 -11.50 -19.88
N SER A 179 10.57 -12.66 -19.99
CA SER A 179 11.26 -13.91 -20.30
C SER A 179 11.51 -14.04 -21.80
N GLU A 180 10.54 -13.64 -22.63
CA GLU A 180 10.66 -13.60 -24.09
C GLU A 180 11.69 -12.57 -24.55
N GLU A 181 11.69 -11.36 -23.97
CA GLU A 181 12.72 -10.33 -24.24
C GLU A 181 14.13 -10.87 -24.02
N LYS A 182 14.37 -11.52 -22.86
CA LYS A 182 15.69 -12.11 -22.55
C LYS A 182 16.09 -13.24 -23.50
N LEU A 183 15.13 -14.08 -23.92
CA LEU A 183 15.41 -15.14 -24.88
C LEU A 183 15.79 -14.54 -26.24
N ASN A 184 15.07 -13.49 -26.67
CA ASN A 184 15.36 -12.80 -27.92
C ASN A 184 16.74 -12.12 -27.88
N GLU A 185 17.13 -11.50 -26.76
CA GLU A 185 18.49 -10.96 -26.56
C GLU A 185 19.56 -12.05 -26.74
N ILE A 186 19.38 -13.22 -26.12
CA ILE A 186 20.32 -14.36 -26.26
C ILE A 186 20.40 -14.84 -27.71
N TYR A 187 19.28 -14.94 -28.41
CA TYR A 187 19.27 -15.37 -29.81
C TYR A 187 19.83 -14.32 -30.78
N SER A 188 19.80 -13.04 -30.41
CA SER A 188 20.28 -11.93 -31.25
C SER A 188 21.79 -11.73 -31.18
N GLY A 189 22.47 -12.37 -30.22
CA GLY A 189 23.94 -12.37 -30.12
C GLY A 189 24.56 -11.05 -29.69
N GLU A 190 23.79 -10.16 -29.03
CA GLU A 190 24.30 -8.96 -28.36
C GLU A 190 24.82 -9.26 -26.94
#